data_AF-A0A7Z1R0E5-F1
#
_entry.id   AF-A0A7Z1R0E5-F1
#
_cell.length_a   1.000
_cell.length_b   1.000
_cell.length_c   1.000
_cell.angle_alpha   90.00
_cell.angle_beta   90.00
_cell.angle_gamma   90.00
#
_symmetry.space_group_name_H-M   'P 1'
#
loop_
_entity.id
_entity.type
_entity.pdbx_description
1 polymer ?
#
loop_
_entity_poly.entity_id
_entity_poly.type
_entity_poly.pdbx_seq_one_letter_code
_entity_poly.pdbx_strand_id
1 'polypeptide(L)'
;MWRDEIHAWQAVVASDSLVELAANVRTEGHPGLWFAVLYPVSRVTSNPVAMQFVHLGIALAVAVVVLLAAPLPIGWRALFVAGYFPLYEYCAISRDYALGALLLFAFCALYGARVRRPLLLAAVLFLLAQASAAALILSFALGLMWFADEWSSGRAAPIRRGPAVAALGLWLLGIVVSVVQLSGARLVLQSFDLQETLEQGRVLDVLSTPWRGCVPLPRLQLA
;
A
#
# COMPACT_ATOMS: atom_id res chain seq x y z
N MET A 1 19.96 -5.69 -0.42
CA MET A 1 18.81 -4.78 -0.48
C MET A 1 18.47 -4.52 -1.91
N TRP A 2 17.18 -4.36 -2.16
CA TRP A 2 16.61 -4.15 -3.47
C TRP A 2 16.66 -2.67 -3.83
N ARG A 3 16.64 -2.36 -5.12
CA ARG A 3 16.80 -0.98 -5.63
C ARG A 3 15.74 -0.04 -5.06
N ASP A 4 14.51 -0.54 -4.99
CA ASP A 4 13.32 0.16 -4.53
C ASP A 4 13.30 0.34 -3.00
N GLU A 5 13.85 -0.61 -2.23
CA GLU A 5 14.10 -0.42 -0.80
C GLU A 5 15.09 0.72 -0.55
N ILE A 6 16.20 0.74 -1.28
CA ILE A 6 17.23 1.79 -1.15
C ILE A 6 16.68 3.15 -1.58
N HIS A 7 15.87 3.21 -2.63
CA HIS A 7 15.22 4.44 -3.07
C HIS A 7 14.37 5.06 -1.95
N ALA A 8 13.50 4.26 -1.34
CA ALA A 8 12.66 4.73 -0.24
C ALA A 8 13.47 5.19 0.97
N TRP A 9 14.55 4.46 1.29
CA TRP A 9 15.46 4.83 2.38
C TRP A 9 16.21 6.14 2.11
N GLN A 10 16.73 6.32 0.89
CA GLN A 10 17.44 7.53 0.51
C GLN A 10 16.52 8.76 0.55
N ALA A 11 15.27 8.63 0.12
CA ALA A 11 14.29 9.71 0.22
C ALA A 11 14.12 10.20 1.66
N VAL A 12 14.01 9.29 2.64
CA VAL A 12 13.84 9.69 4.05
C VAL A 12 15.12 10.15 4.74
N VAL A 13 16.30 9.72 4.27
CA VAL A 13 17.60 10.20 4.80
C VAL A 13 17.92 11.58 4.25
N ALA A 14 17.60 11.84 2.97
CA ALA A 14 17.91 13.08 2.28
C ALA A 14 16.97 14.26 2.60
N SER A 15 15.93 14.04 3.41
CA SER A 15 14.99 15.09 3.82
C SER A 15 15.24 15.56 5.25
N ASP A 16 15.30 16.86 5.48
CA ASP A 16 15.49 17.46 6.81
C ASP A 16 14.17 17.68 7.57
N SER A 17 13.05 17.68 6.83
CA SER A 17 11.72 17.84 7.39
C SER A 17 10.68 16.95 6.69
N LEU A 18 9.52 16.73 7.33
CA LEU A 18 8.39 16.03 6.71
C LEU A 18 7.84 16.78 5.49
N VAL A 19 7.95 18.11 5.47
CA VAL A 19 7.51 18.93 4.33
C VAL A 19 8.43 18.71 3.13
N GLU A 20 9.73 18.69 3.37
CA GLU A 20 10.72 18.38 2.34
C GLU A 20 10.59 16.93 1.85
N LEU A 21 10.35 15.98 2.77
CA LEU A 21 10.06 14.59 2.40
C LEU A 21 8.86 14.50 1.46
N ALA A 22 7.75 15.15 1.81
CA ALA A 22 6.57 15.19 0.97
C ALA A 22 6.83 15.84 -0.39
N ALA A 23 7.72 16.83 -0.47
CA ALA A 23 8.13 17.44 -1.74
C ALA A 23 8.99 16.49 -2.58
N ASN A 24 9.93 15.77 -1.96
CA ASN A 24 10.85 14.84 -2.61
C ASN A 24 10.13 13.62 -3.20
N VAL A 25 9.16 13.06 -2.46
CA VAL A 25 8.43 11.85 -2.90
C VAL A 25 7.19 12.17 -3.74
N ARG A 26 6.89 13.45 -3.99
CA ARG A 26 5.66 13.89 -4.69
C ARG A 26 5.48 13.24 -6.06
N THR A 27 6.57 13.00 -6.78
CA THR A 27 6.54 12.43 -8.13
C THR A 27 6.61 10.91 -8.15
N GLU A 28 6.78 10.25 -7.01
CA GLU A 28 6.88 8.78 -6.95
C GLU A 28 5.56 8.08 -7.24
N GLY A 29 4.42 8.75 -7.02
CA GLY A 29 3.10 8.13 -7.20
C GLY A 29 2.76 7.11 -6.13
N HIS A 30 3.41 7.20 -4.97
CA HIS A 30 3.10 6.40 -3.78
C HIS A 30 2.54 7.31 -2.68
N PRO A 31 1.39 6.96 -2.08
CA PRO A 31 0.90 7.61 -0.87
C PRO A 31 1.91 7.52 0.29
N GLY A 32 1.96 8.55 1.11
CA GLY A 32 3.12 8.85 1.96
C GLY A 32 3.33 7.99 3.23
N LEU A 33 2.48 6.99 3.52
CA LEU A 33 2.53 6.31 4.83
C LEU A 33 3.85 5.58 5.07
N TRP A 34 4.37 4.87 4.07
CA TRP A 34 5.63 4.14 4.22
C TRP A 34 6.79 5.07 4.56
N PHE A 35 6.91 6.18 3.84
CA PHE A 35 7.91 7.22 4.11
C PHE A 35 7.73 7.86 5.48
N ALA A 36 6.48 8.11 5.89
CA ALA A 36 6.18 8.66 7.22
C ALA A 36 6.59 7.70 8.36
N VAL A 37 6.49 6.39 8.15
CA VAL A 37 6.95 5.36 9.11
C VAL A 37 8.48 5.32 9.16
N LEU A 38 9.16 5.41 8.01
CA LEU A 38 10.62 5.34 7.94
C LEU A 38 11.33 6.63 8.39
N TYR A 39 10.70 7.80 8.22
CA TYR A 39 11.29 9.09 8.55
C TYR A 39 11.81 9.21 10.01
N PRO A 40 11.05 8.86 11.07
CA PRO A 40 11.58 8.92 12.42
C PRO A 40 12.75 7.94 12.63
N VAL A 41 12.78 6.83 11.91
CA VAL A 41 13.87 5.84 11.98
C VAL A 41 15.14 6.39 11.36
N SER A 42 15.01 7.15 10.25
CA SER A 42 16.16 7.80 9.60
C SER A 42 16.79 8.89 10.47
N ARG A 43 16.05 9.46 11.42
CA ARG A 43 16.59 10.41 12.41
C ARG A 43 17.47 9.74 13.48
N VAL A 44 17.35 8.43 13.67
CA VAL A 44 18.15 7.66 14.64
C VAL A 44 19.38 7.05 13.98
N THR A 45 19.26 6.62 12.72
CA THR A 45 20.36 6.00 11.98
C THR A 45 20.21 6.19 10.48
N SER A 46 21.35 6.34 9.80
CA SER A 46 21.41 6.37 8.32
C SER A 46 21.59 4.98 7.71
N ASN A 47 21.75 3.94 8.53
CA ASN A 47 21.94 2.58 8.05
C ASN A 47 20.61 1.99 7.53
N PRO A 48 20.50 1.65 6.23
CA PRO A 48 19.26 1.14 5.65
C PRO A 48 18.78 -0.16 6.30
N VAL A 49 19.65 -0.94 6.96
CA VAL A 49 19.25 -2.18 7.65
C VAL A 49 18.17 -1.92 8.71
N ALA A 50 18.09 -0.71 9.26
CA ALA A 50 17.02 -0.34 10.19
C ALA A 50 15.62 -0.50 9.60
N MET A 51 15.42 -0.22 8.30
CA MET A 51 14.12 -0.39 7.65
C MET A 51 13.66 -1.86 7.61
N GLN A 52 14.61 -2.80 7.51
CA GLN A 52 14.29 -4.24 7.49
C GLN A 52 13.78 -4.70 8.85
N PHE A 53 14.30 -4.16 9.94
CA PHE A 53 13.78 -4.45 11.28
C PHE A 53 12.38 -3.86 11.50
N VAL A 54 12.14 -2.64 11.00
CA VAL A 54 10.80 -2.03 10.99
C VAL A 54 9.82 -2.91 10.21
N HIS A 55 10.23 -3.33 9.01
CA HIS A 55 9.42 -4.17 8.15
C HIS A 55 9.15 -5.55 8.76
N LEU A 56 10.16 -6.17 9.38
CA LEU A 56 10.00 -7.42 10.12
C LEU A 56 8.97 -7.26 11.25
N GLY A 57 9.00 -6.13 11.97
CA GLY A 57 7.98 -5.81 12.99
C GLY A 57 6.56 -5.75 12.41
N ILE A 58 6.40 -5.14 11.22
CA ILE A 58 5.11 -5.08 10.50
C ILE A 58 4.67 -6.48 10.06
N ALA A 59 5.58 -7.29 9.49
CA ALA A 59 5.30 -8.65 9.07
C ALA A 59 4.87 -9.55 10.23
N LEU A 60 5.54 -9.43 11.39
CA LEU A 60 5.15 -10.11 12.61
C LEU A 60 3.77 -9.66 13.09
N ALA A 61 3.47 -8.35 13.02
CA ALA A 61 2.14 -7.84 13.35
C ALA A 61 1.05 -8.42 12.42
N VAL A 62 1.32 -8.52 11.11
CA VAL A 62 0.42 -9.20 10.15
C VAL A 62 0.17 -10.64 10.59
N ALA A 63 1.23 -11.40 10.87
CA ALA A 63 1.13 -12.79 11.31
C ALA A 63 0.31 -12.91 12.60
N VAL A 64 0.56 -12.06 13.60
CA VAL A 64 -0.18 -12.05 14.87
C VAL A 64 -1.66 -11.76 14.66
N VAL A 65 -2.01 -10.74 13.86
CA VAL A 65 -3.41 -10.40 13.58
C VAL A 65 -4.12 -11.57 12.91
N VAL A 66 -3.51 -12.20 11.90
CA VAL A 66 -4.11 -13.35 11.20
C VAL A 66 -4.24 -14.56 12.12
N LEU A 67 -3.20 -14.89 12.89
CA LEU A 67 -3.20 -16.04 13.79
C LEU A 67 -4.23 -15.89 14.91
N LEU A 68 -4.46 -14.67 15.42
CA LEU A 68 -5.37 -14.44 16.54
C LEU A 68 -6.81 -14.14 16.12
N ALA A 69 -7.02 -13.42 15.02
CA ALA A 69 -8.34 -12.88 14.68
C ALA A 69 -9.04 -13.57 13.50
N ALA A 70 -8.32 -14.30 12.63
CA ALA A 70 -8.96 -14.92 11.48
C ALA A 70 -9.90 -16.06 11.92
N PRO A 71 -11.15 -16.12 11.40
CA PRO A 71 -12.14 -17.13 11.76
C PRO A 71 -11.88 -18.48 11.03
N LEU A 72 -10.64 -18.94 11.05
CA LEU A 72 -10.18 -20.15 10.37
C LEU A 72 -9.55 -21.13 11.38
N PRO A 73 -9.50 -22.44 11.09
CA PRO A 73 -8.71 -23.38 11.89
C PRO A 73 -7.23 -22.97 11.95
N ILE A 74 -6.54 -23.30 13.05
CA ILE A 74 -5.15 -22.84 13.27
C ILE A 74 -4.18 -23.34 12.19
N GLY A 75 -4.38 -24.56 11.66
CA GLY A 75 -3.58 -25.10 10.57
C GLY A 75 -3.63 -24.22 9.32
N TRP A 76 -4.83 -23.77 8.91
CA TRP A 76 -4.99 -22.87 7.75
C TRP A 76 -4.38 -21.48 7.99
N ARG A 77 -4.49 -20.95 9.22
CA ARG A 77 -3.85 -19.68 9.58
C ARG A 77 -2.33 -19.80 9.52
N ALA A 78 -1.76 -20.88 10.06
CA ALA A 78 -0.32 -21.14 10.03
C ALA A 78 0.19 -21.33 8.60
N LEU A 79 -0.52 -22.10 7.77
CA LEU A 79 -0.20 -22.28 6.35
C LEU A 79 -0.27 -20.97 5.57
N PHE A 80 -1.26 -20.11 5.84
CA PHE A 80 -1.34 -18.80 5.22
C PHE A 80 -0.13 -17.94 5.58
N VAL A 81 0.20 -17.83 6.88
CA VAL A 81 1.37 -17.06 7.35
C VAL A 81 2.69 -17.63 6.82
N ALA A 82 2.78 -18.94 6.64
CA ALA A 82 3.92 -19.60 6.01
C ALA A 82 3.87 -19.56 4.47
N GLY A 83 2.87 -18.91 3.88
CA GLY A 83 2.69 -18.81 2.44
C GLY A 83 3.63 -17.80 1.79
N TYR A 84 3.67 -17.84 0.46
CA TYR A 84 4.54 -16.99 -0.35
C TYR A 84 4.38 -15.50 -0.03
N PHE A 85 3.15 -14.98 -0.03
CA PHE A 85 2.92 -13.54 0.17
C PHE A 85 3.36 -13.07 1.57
N PRO A 86 2.92 -13.68 2.70
CA PRO A 86 3.35 -13.20 4.00
C PRO A 86 4.84 -13.38 4.31
N LEU A 87 5.48 -14.46 3.85
CA LEU A 87 6.91 -14.69 4.11
C LEU A 87 7.84 -13.95 3.15
N TYR A 88 7.48 -13.83 1.87
CA TYR A 88 8.36 -13.26 0.87
C TYR A 88 8.00 -11.80 0.61
N GLU A 89 6.85 -11.55 -0.01
CA GLU A 89 6.44 -10.19 -0.45
C GLU A 89 6.25 -9.22 0.72
N TYR A 90 5.73 -9.70 1.86
CA TYR A 90 5.40 -8.84 3.01
C TYR A 90 6.40 -8.92 4.16
N CYS A 91 7.43 -9.76 4.08
CA CYS A 91 8.46 -9.86 5.12
C CYS A 91 9.87 -9.66 4.57
N ALA A 92 10.26 -10.36 3.50
CA ALA A 92 11.62 -10.34 2.97
C ALA A 92 11.99 -9.04 2.22
N ILE A 93 11.01 -8.42 1.55
CA ILE A 93 11.22 -7.20 0.74
C ILE A 93 10.54 -6.02 1.45
N SER A 94 11.31 -5.01 1.87
CA SER A 94 10.84 -3.91 2.72
C SER A 94 10.00 -2.89 1.93
N ARG A 95 8.70 -3.16 1.79
CA ARG A 95 7.79 -2.43 0.90
C ARG A 95 6.51 -1.96 1.60
N ASP A 96 5.85 -1.01 0.96
CA ASP A 96 4.57 -0.44 1.38
C ASP A 96 3.42 -1.46 1.44
N TYR A 97 3.51 -2.56 0.68
CA TYR A 97 2.49 -3.60 0.66
C TYR A 97 2.26 -4.28 2.01
N ALA A 98 3.30 -4.44 2.84
CA ALA A 98 3.16 -5.06 4.17
C ALA A 98 2.29 -4.22 5.10
N LEU A 99 2.37 -2.89 5.01
CA LEU A 99 1.47 -1.97 5.72
C LEU A 99 0.04 -2.11 5.22
N GLY A 100 -0.16 -2.21 3.90
CA GLY A 100 -1.47 -2.47 3.30
C GLY A 100 -2.10 -3.77 3.82
N ALA A 101 -1.32 -4.85 3.87
CA ALA A 101 -1.75 -6.13 4.41
C ALA A 101 -2.10 -6.04 5.91
N LEU A 102 -1.26 -5.39 6.72
CA LEU A 102 -1.52 -5.18 8.15
C LEU A 102 -2.84 -4.45 8.39
N LEU A 103 -3.06 -3.34 7.67
CA LEU A 103 -4.24 -2.50 7.83
C LEU A 103 -5.50 -3.20 7.32
N LEU A 104 -5.41 -3.98 6.24
CA LEU A 104 -6.50 -4.83 5.76
C LEU A 104 -6.92 -5.84 6.83
N PHE A 105 -5.99 -6.62 7.36
CA PHE A 105 -6.32 -7.64 8.36
C PHE A 105 -6.76 -7.02 9.69
N ALA A 106 -6.19 -5.87 10.07
CA ALA A 106 -6.65 -5.11 11.22
C ALA A 106 -8.10 -4.62 11.04
N PHE A 107 -8.47 -4.14 9.85
CA PHE A 107 -9.86 -3.80 9.54
C PHE A 107 -10.78 -5.00 9.75
N CYS A 108 -10.45 -6.15 9.18
CA CYS A 108 -11.24 -7.38 9.32
C CYS A 108 -11.39 -7.80 10.80
N ALA A 109 -10.29 -7.77 11.56
CA ALA A 109 -10.29 -8.12 12.99
C ALA A 109 -11.15 -7.17 13.83
N LEU A 110 -11.16 -5.88 13.48
CA LEU A 110 -11.90 -4.85 14.20
C LEU A 110 -13.36 -4.72 13.74
N TYR A 111 -13.74 -5.32 12.61
CA TYR A 111 -15.04 -5.14 11.98
C TYR A 111 -16.22 -5.55 12.88
N GLY A 112 -16.03 -6.57 13.73
CA GLY A 112 -17.03 -6.96 14.73
C GLY A 112 -17.33 -5.87 15.76
N ALA A 113 -16.38 -4.96 16.01
CA ALA A 113 -16.51 -3.84 16.94
C ALA A 113 -16.89 -2.51 16.25
N ARG A 114 -17.29 -2.53 14.97
CA ARG A 114 -17.55 -1.33 14.14
C ARG A 114 -18.52 -0.32 14.77
N VAL A 115 -19.54 -0.80 15.48
CA VAL A 115 -20.52 0.07 16.17
C VAL A 115 -19.90 0.75 17.40
N ARG A 116 -19.06 0.02 18.14
CA ARG A 116 -18.45 0.51 19.40
C ARG A 116 -17.25 1.41 19.14
N ARG A 117 -16.51 1.17 18.06
CA ARG A 117 -15.25 1.89 17.73
C ARG A 117 -15.21 2.36 16.27
N PRO A 118 -16.20 3.14 15.80
CA PRO A 118 -16.28 3.58 14.40
C PRO A 118 -15.07 4.44 14.00
N LEU A 119 -14.60 5.31 14.89
CA LEU A 119 -13.43 6.16 14.61
C LEU A 119 -12.14 5.35 14.43
N LEU A 120 -12.00 4.23 15.14
CA LEU A 120 -10.84 3.35 14.97
C LEU A 120 -10.86 2.68 13.59
N LEU A 121 -12.03 2.19 13.15
CA LEU A 121 -12.16 1.64 11.80
C LEU A 121 -11.89 2.69 10.72
N ALA A 122 -12.44 3.90 10.88
CA ALA A 122 -12.19 5.00 9.96
C ALA A 122 -10.71 5.40 9.93
N ALA A 123 -10.02 5.39 11.07
CA ALA A 123 -8.58 5.63 11.13
C ALA A 123 -7.78 4.53 10.41
N VAL A 124 -8.18 3.26 10.55
CA VAL A 124 -7.57 2.16 9.79
C VAL A 124 -7.80 2.34 8.29
N LEU A 125 -9.01 2.69 7.85
CA LEU A 125 -9.31 2.96 6.44
C LEU A 125 -8.57 4.19 5.91
N PHE A 126 -8.43 5.24 6.71
CA PHE A 126 -7.61 6.41 6.40
C PHE A 126 -6.16 5.97 6.14
N LEU A 127 -5.56 5.24 7.09
CA LEU A 127 -4.18 4.76 6.94
C LEU A 127 -4.04 3.80 5.76
N LEU A 128 -5.04 2.95 5.50
CA LEU A 128 -5.02 2.02 4.39
C LEU A 128 -5.00 2.77 3.05
N ALA A 129 -5.76 3.85 2.92
CA ALA A 129 -5.71 4.73 1.75
C ALA A 129 -4.34 5.41 1.56
N GLN A 130 -3.60 5.59 2.64
CA GLN A 130 -2.26 6.18 2.64
C GLN A 130 -1.13 5.17 2.39
N ALA A 131 -1.43 3.87 2.27
CA ALA A 131 -0.40 2.84 2.09
C ALA A 131 0.08 2.71 0.63
N SER A 132 -0.85 2.58 -0.32
CA SER A 132 -0.53 2.43 -1.75
C SER A 132 -1.77 2.74 -2.61
N ALA A 133 -1.60 2.90 -3.93
CA ALA A 133 -2.74 3.08 -4.84
C ALA A 133 -3.72 1.88 -4.82
N ALA A 134 -3.20 0.66 -4.72
CA ALA A 134 -4.04 -0.54 -4.57
C ALA A 134 -4.78 -0.54 -3.22
N ALA A 135 -4.11 -0.12 -2.15
CA ALA A 135 -4.72 -0.02 -0.82
C ALA A 135 -5.76 1.11 -0.73
N LEU A 136 -5.64 2.18 -1.53
CA LEU A 136 -6.69 3.18 -1.71
C LEU A 136 -7.98 2.58 -2.27
N ILE A 137 -7.87 1.77 -3.34
CA ILE A 137 -9.03 1.09 -3.93
C ILE A 137 -9.67 0.16 -2.89
N LEU A 138 -8.85 -0.56 -2.12
CA LEU A 138 -9.33 -1.44 -1.07
C LEU A 138 -10.01 -0.68 0.08
N SER A 139 -9.42 0.43 0.53
CA SER A 139 -10.02 1.33 1.53
C SER A 139 -11.37 1.87 1.05
N PHE A 140 -11.47 2.23 -0.23
CA PHE A 140 -12.73 2.68 -0.81
C PHE A 140 -13.80 1.57 -0.79
N ALA A 141 -13.45 0.37 -1.28
CA ALA A 141 -14.35 -0.78 -1.30
C ALA A 141 -14.83 -1.20 0.10
N LEU A 142 -13.92 -1.27 1.06
CA LEU A 142 -14.23 -1.63 2.46
C LEU A 142 -15.05 -0.56 3.17
N GLY A 143 -14.77 0.72 2.90
CA GLY A 143 -15.57 1.82 3.41
C GLY A 143 -17.00 1.79 2.87
N LEU A 144 -17.17 1.61 1.55
CA LEU A 144 -18.50 1.43 0.94
C LEU A 144 -19.25 0.24 1.53
N MET A 145 -18.58 -0.91 1.65
CA MET A 145 -19.14 -2.11 2.28
C MET A 145 -19.62 -1.79 3.70
N TRP A 146 -18.80 -1.13 4.51
CA TRP A 146 -19.17 -0.79 5.88
C TRP A 146 -20.41 0.12 5.95
N PHE A 147 -20.50 1.15 5.11
CA PHE A 147 -21.67 2.03 5.07
C PHE A 147 -22.92 1.34 4.51
N ALA A 148 -22.76 0.43 3.54
CA ALA A 148 -23.86 -0.38 3.02
C ALA A 148 -24.39 -1.37 4.07
N ASP A 149 -23.49 -1.97 4.87
CA ASP A 149 -23.84 -2.80 6.02
C ASP A 149 -24.64 -2.00 7.05
N GLU A 150 -24.23 -0.76 7.36
CA GLU A 150 -24.93 0.10 8.31
C GLU A 150 -26.32 0.51 7.79
N TRP A 151 -26.45 0.75 6.48
CA TRP A 151 -27.73 1.05 5.84
C TRP A 151 -28.69 -0.14 5.84
N SER A 152 -28.18 -1.34 5.55
CA SER A 152 -28.97 -2.58 5.45
C SER A 152 -29.32 -3.21 6.80
N SER A 153 -28.43 -3.10 7.80
CA SER A 153 -28.62 -3.70 9.14
C SER A 153 -29.71 -3.05 9.99
N GLY A 154 -30.42 -2.05 9.46
CA GLY A 154 -31.70 -1.57 9.98
C GLY A 154 -31.73 -1.33 11.50
N ARG A 155 -31.06 -0.29 12.00
CA ARG A 155 -31.19 0.26 13.38
C ARG A 155 -31.10 -0.74 14.56
N ALA A 156 -30.64 -1.98 14.39
CA ALA A 156 -30.55 -2.93 15.50
C ALA A 156 -29.54 -2.47 16.58
N ALA A 157 -28.48 -1.77 16.17
CA ALA A 157 -27.57 -1.02 17.04
C ALA A 157 -26.79 0.02 16.21
N PRO A 158 -27.41 1.13 15.79
CA PRO A 158 -26.78 2.08 14.87
C PRO A 158 -25.65 2.84 15.56
N ILE A 159 -24.63 3.20 14.79
CA ILE A 159 -23.60 4.11 15.26
C ILE A 159 -24.26 5.45 15.63
N ARG A 160 -23.87 6.04 16.77
CA ARG A 160 -24.36 7.38 17.15
C ARG A 160 -24.00 8.38 16.04
N ARG A 161 -24.91 9.31 15.73
CA ARG A 161 -24.76 10.25 14.60
C ARG A 161 -23.42 11.02 14.60
N GLY A 162 -22.98 11.54 15.76
CA GLY A 162 -21.72 12.26 15.87
C GLY A 162 -20.50 11.43 15.45
N PRO A 163 -20.23 10.29 16.12
CA PRO A 163 -19.18 9.36 15.72
C PRO A 163 -19.29 8.85 14.27
N ALA A 164 -20.50 8.65 13.74
CA ALA A 164 -20.71 8.24 12.36
C ALA A 164 -20.26 9.31 11.36
N VAL A 165 -20.66 10.57 11.57
CA VAL A 165 -20.24 11.71 10.71
C VAL A 165 -18.73 11.93 10.80
N ALA A 166 -18.16 11.85 12.01
CA ALA A 166 -16.72 11.98 12.19
C ALA A 166 -15.94 10.84 11.52
N ALA A 167 -16.43 9.60 11.60
CA ALA A 167 -15.84 8.45 10.90
C ALA A 167 -15.91 8.60 9.38
N LEU A 168 -17.05 9.01 8.84
CA LEU A 168 -17.23 9.30 7.41
C LEU A 168 -16.26 10.41 6.95
N GLY A 169 -16.20 11.51 7.70
CA GLY A 169 -15.31 12.62 7.41
C GLY A 169 -13.84 12.21 7.43
N LEU A 170 -13.42 11.41 8.42
CA LEU A 170 -12.04 10.92 8.54
C LEU A 170 -11.68 9.99 7.36
N TRP A 171 -12.54 9.06 6.99
CA TRP A 171 -12.30 8.18 5.85
C TRP A 171 -12.23 8.94 4.52
N LEU A 172 -13.19 9.84 4.26
CA LEU A 172 -13.19 10.67 3.05
C LEU A 172 -11.96 11.58 2.99
N LEU A 173 -11.52 12.13 4.13
CA LEU A 173 -10.29 12.89 4.21
C LEU A 173 -9.08 12.05 3.77
N GLY A 174 -9.01 10.78 4.18
CA GLY A 174 -7.94 9.87 3.75
C GLY A 174 -7.94 9.62 2.25
N ILE A 175 -9.12 9.44 1.65
CA ILE A 175 -9.25 9.32 0.19
C ILE A 175 -8.74 10.59 -0.51
N VAL A 176 -9.20 11.76 -0.06
CA VAL A 176 -8.82 13.05 -0.66
C VAL A 176 -7.31 13.27 -0.56
N VAL A 177 -6.73 13.04 0.62
CA VAL A 177 -5.28 13.20 0.85
C VAL A 177 -4.49 12.25 -0.06
N SER A 178 -4.87 10.98 -0.15
CA SER A 178 -4.21 10.00 -1.03
C SER A 178 -4.30 10.39 -2.50
N VAL A 179 -5.48 10.82 -2.98
CA VAL A 179 -5.66 11.30 -4.37
C VAL A 179 -4.80 12.52 -4.66
N VAL A 180 -4.72 13.48 -3.73
CA VAL A 180 -3.84 14.65 -3.88
C VAL A 180 -2.37 14.23 -3.96
N GLN A 181 -1.92 13.29 -3.12
CA GLN A 181 -0.55 12.77 -3.17
C GLN A 181 -0.25 12.06 -4.50
N LEU A 182 -1.17 11.23 -4.97
CA LEU A 182 -1.05 10.51 -6.25
C LEU A 182 -1.06 11.45 -7.46
N SER A 183 -1.73 12.59 -7.36
CA SER A 183 -1.77 13.57 -8.46
C SER A 183 -0.39 14.11 -8.84
N GLY A 184 0.60 14.08 -7.95
CA GLY A 184 1.97 14.49 -8.24
C GLY A 184 2.66 13.60 -9.29
N ALA A 185 2.29 12.32 -9.37
CA ALA A 185 2.78 11.41 -10.42
C ALA A 185 2.19 11.71 -11.81
N ARG A 186 1.11 12.51 -11.89
CA ARG A 186 0.57 12.96 -13.18
C ARG A 186 1.61 13.72 -14.00
N LEU A 187 2.50 14.48 -13.35
CA LEU A 187 3.60 15.19 -14.04
C LEU A 187 4.55 14.21 -14.74
N VAL A 188 4.84 13.07 -14.11
CA VAL A 188 5.67 12.01 -14.71
C VAL A 188 4.88 11.30 -15.82
N LEU A 189 3.61 10.96 -15.60
CA LEU A 189 2.77 10.33 -16.62
C LEU A 189 2.59 11.22 -17.87
N GLN A 190 2.51 12.53 -17.70
CA GLN A 190 2.44 13.50 -18.79
C GLN A 190 3.76 13.69 -19.54
N SER A 191 4.88 13.30 -18.93
CA SER A 191 6.19 13.30 -19.60
C SER A 191 6.38 12.12 -20.55
N PHE A 192 5.54 11.08 -20.44
CA PHE A 192 5.55 9.98 -21.41
C PHE A 192 4.87 10.42 -22.70
N ASP A 193 5.65 10.49 -23.77
CA ASP A 193 5.12 10.66 -25.12
C ASP A 193 4.51 9.34 -25.59
N LEU A 194 3.17 9.27 -25.59
CA LEU A 194 2.43 8.11 -26.05
C LEU A 194 2.67 7.83 -27.55
N GLN A 195 3.01 8.83 -28.36
CA GLN A 195 3.33 8.61 -29.77
C GLN A 195 4.67 7.87 -29.93
N GLU A 196 5.71 8.30 -29.20
CA GLU A 196 7.00 7.57 -29.16
C GLU A 196 6.88 6.17 -28.53
N THR A 197 6.00 6.01 -27.54
CA THR A 197 5.84 4.74 -26.82
C THR A 197 5.06 3.71 -27.64
N LEU A 198 4.10 4.19 -28.45
CA LEU A 198 3.26 3.36 -29.33
C LEU A 198 3.78 3.29 -30.77
N GLU A 199 5.00 3.76 -31.04
CA GLU A 199 5.62 3.55 -32.34
C GLU A 199 5.60 2.05 -32.70
N GLN A 200 5.08 1.73 -33.89
CA GLN A 200 4.87 0.36 -34.34
C GLN A 200 6.13 -0.50 -34.23
N GLY A 201 7.32 0.08 -34.50
CA GLY A 201 8.60 -0.62 -34.35
C GLY A 201 8.88 -1.11 -32.93
N ARG A 202 8.69 -0.24 -31.92
CA ARG A 202 8.87 -0.59 -30.50
C ARG A 202 7.80 -1.57 -30.02
N VAL A 203 6.55 -1.41 -30.44
CA VAL A 203 5.45 -2.31 -30.06
C VAL A 203 5.74 -3.73 -30.58
N LEU A 204 6.15 -3.88 -31.84
CA LEU A 204 6.52 -5.17 -32.42
C LEU A 204 7.76 -5.78 -31.74
N ASP A 205 8.73 -4.96 -31.34
CA ASP A 205 9.90 -5.42 -30.58
C ASP A 205 9.52 -5.94 -29.18
N VAL A 206 8.65 -5.24 -28.46
CA VAL A 206 8.15 -5.68 -27.14
C VAL A 206 7.32 -6.95 -27.27
N LEU A 207 6.38 -7.00 -28.23
CA LEU A 207 5.53 -8.17 -28.45
C LEU A 207 6.32 -9.40 -28.92
N SER A 208 7.43 -9.20 -29.63
CA SER A 208 8.34 -10.28 -30.01
C SER A 208 9.33 -10.67 -28.91
N THR A 209 9.41 -9.92 -27.79
CA THR A 209 10.36 -10.19 -26.71
C THR A 209 10.16 -11.56 -26.04
N PRO A 210 8.93 -12.04 -25.75
CA PRO A 210 8.74 -13.41 -25.25
C PRO A 210 9.24 -14.47 -26.23
N TRP A 211 9.03 -14.26 -27.53
CA TRP A 211 9.51 -15.18 -28.57
C TRP A 211 11.03 -15.14 -28.73
N ARG A 212 11.62 -13.94 -28.73
CA ARG A 212 13.09 -13.72 -28.79
C ARG A 212 13.81 -14.21 -27.53
N GLY A 213 13.14 -14.18 -26.38
CA GLY A 213 13.66 -14.72 -25.12
C GLY A 213 13.66 -16.25 -25.08
N CYS A 214 12.68 -16.89 -25.72
CA CYS A 214 12.59 -18.34 -25.84
C CYS A 214 13.41 -18.92 -27.01
N VAL A 215 13.64 -18.13 -28.06
CA VAL A 215 14.43 -18.51 -29.23
C VAL A 215 15.46 -17.42 -29.51
N PRO A 216 16.72 -17.56 -29.06
CA PRO A 216 17.75 -16.57 -29.30
C PRO A 216 18.17 -16.61 -30.78
N LEU A 217 17.44 -15.91 -31.63
CA LEU A 217 17.81 -15.73 -33.04
C LEU A 217 18.94 -14.69 -33.11
N PRO A 218 20.12 -15.02 -33.69
CA PRO A 218 21.16 -14.04 -33.92
C PRO A 218 20.63 -12.96 -34.87
N ARG A 219 20.95 -11.69 -34.57
CA ARG A 219 20.58 -10.56 -35.44
C ARG A 219 21.29 -10.74 -36.78
N LEU A 220 20.57 -11.19 -37.81
CA LEU A 220 21.05 -11.10 -39.18
C LEU A 220 21.12 -9.63 -39.55
N GLN A 221 22.33 -9.07 -39.51
CA GLN A 221 22.60 -7.78 -40.14
C GLN A 221 22.44 -7.98 -41.65
N LEU A 222 21.26 -7.66 -42.16
CA LEU A 222 21.08 -7.50 -43.60
C LEU A 222 21.73 -6.16 -43.95
N ALA A 223 22.88 -6.26 -44.62
CA ALA A 223 23.65 -5.16 -45.18
C ALA A 223 22.89 -4.43 -46.30
#